data_AF-A0A955SNZ6-F1
#
_entry.id   AF-A0A955SNZ6-F1
#
_cell.length_a   1.000
_cell.length_b   1.000
_cell.length_c   1.000
_cell.angle_alpha   90.00
_cell.angle_beta   90.00
_cell.angle_gamma   90.00
#
_symmetry.space_group_name_H-M   'P 1'
#
loop_
_entity.id
_entity.type
_entity.pdbx_description
1 polymer ?
#
loop_
_entity_poly.entity_id
_entity_poly.type
_entity_poly.pdbx_seq_one_letter_code
_entity_poly.pdbx_strand_id
1 'polypeptide(L)'
;VPASGTYSHLYSILDSLEKGPTGRTTSVAEALRKSFGLFKRRGLLIVISDFLDDPEEIFKALNLFLHRRFEIILFQVLHDLELELPSVANANFIDVENGDRITCIPGDIQEGYDERLGEFLRTLAKLSRSRGIDYHLLNTQTPYQRVLQKYLLKRSAASR
;
A
#
# COMPACT_ATOMS: atom_id res chain seq x y z
N VAL A 1 -13.19 -14.31 7.39
CA VAL A 1 -14.52 -13.75 7.73
C VAL A 1 -15.41 -13.78 6.47
N PRO A 2 -16.55 -14.49 6.46
CA PRO A 2 -17.43 -14.60 5.29
C PRO A 2 -18.22 -13.31 5.02
N ALA A 3 -18.39 -12.92 3.75
CA ALA A 3 -18.93 -11.61 3.35
C ALA A 3 -20.30 -11.25 3.98
N SER A 4 -20.41 -10.07 4.61
CA SER A 4 -21.64 -9.45 5.11
C SER A 4 -21.46 -7.91 5.19
N GLY A 5 -22.54 -7.16 5.47
CA GLY A 5 -22.55 -5.70 5.47
C GLY A 5 -22.96 -5.05 6.79
N THR A 6 -22.97 -5.79 7.90
CA THR A 6 -23.41 -5.28 9.22
C THR A 6 -22.26 -4.69 10.04
N TYR A 7 -22.57 -3.82 11.01
CA TYR A 7 -21.57 -3.32 11.97
C TYR A 7 -20.88 -4.46 12.73
N SER A 8 -21.62 -5.49 13.12
CA SER A 8 -21.05 -6.68 13.77
C SER A 8 -20.03 -7.41 12.88
N HIS A 9 -20.28 -7.43 11.56
CA HIS A 9 -19.33 -7.99 10.60
C HIS A 9 -18.07 -7.13 10.48
N LEU A 10 -18.21 -5.79 10.46
CA LEU A 10 -17.06 -4.88 10.51
C LEU A 10 -16.19 -5.13 11.75
N TYR A 11 -16.79 -5.22 12.94
CA TYR A 11 -16.05 -5.57 14.16
C TYR A 11 -15.36 -6.92 14.05
N SER A 12 -15.99 -7.92 13.44
CA SER A 12 -15.38 -9.23 13.23
C SER A 12 -14.16 -9.17 12.30
N ILE A 13 -14.19 -8.29 11.29
CA ILE A 13 -13.03 -8.03 10.43
C ILE A 13 -11.92 -7.35 11.24
N LEU A 14 -12.24 -6.29 11.98
CA LEU A 14 -11.27 -5.55 12.78
C LEU A 14 -10.58 -6.44 13.82
N ASP A 15 -11.36 -7.25 14.53
CA ASP A 15 -10.85 -8.23 15.51
C ASP A 15 -9.94 -9.28 14.85
N SER A 16 -10.28 -9.72 13.63
CA SER A 16 -9.45 -10.65 12.86
C SER A 16 -8.14 -10.00 12.38
N LEU A 17 -8.16 -8.71 12.05
CA LEU A 17 -6.96 -7.95 11.67
C LEU A 17 -6.04 -7.73 12.87
N GLU A 18 -6.61 -7.44 14.04
CA GLU A 18 -5.86 -7.28 15.30
C GLU A 18 -5.20 -8.59 15.75
N LYS A 19 -5.89 -9.72 15.59
CA LYS A 19 -5.41 -11.06 16.00
C LYS A 19 -4.66 -11.81 14.90
N GLY A 20 -4.48 -11.20 13.74
CA GLY A 20 -3.84 -11.85 12.59
C GLY A 20 -2.41 -12.29 12.92
N PRO A 21 -1.95 -13.44 12.39
CA PRO A 21 -0.57 -13.87 12.58
C PRO A 21 0.38 -12.84 11.95
N THR A 22 1.34 -12.34 12.73
CA THR A 22 2.45 -11.54 12.21
C THR A 22 3.40 -12.47 11.46
N GLY A 23 3.34 -12.44 10.13
CA GLY A 23 4.33 -13.09 9.27
C GLY A 23 5.66 -12.32 9.30
N ARG A 24 6.76 -13.00 8.94
CA ARG A 24 8.09 -12.38 8.82
C ARG A 24 8.41 -11.84 7.43
N THR A 25 7.55 -12.11 6.44
CA THR A 25 7.79 -11.72 5.04
C THR A 25 6.49 -11.27 4.43
N THR A 26 6.50 -10.11 3.79
CA THR A 26 5.32 -9.56 3.12
C THR A 26 5.49 -9.66 1.60
N SER A 27 4.63 -10.44 0.93
CA SER A 27 4.49 -10.35 -0.54
C SER A 27 3.08 -9.93 -0.91
N VAL A 28 2.96 -8.72 -1.43
CA VAL A 28 1.67 -8.16 -1.87
C VAL A 28 1.15 -8.96 -3.07
N ALA A 29 2.04 -9.34 -3.99
CA ALA A 29 1.67 -10.11 -5.18
C ALA A 29 1.11 -11.49 -4.80
N GLU A 30 1.73 -12.19 -3.85
CA GLU A 30 1.26 -13.50 -3.40
C GLU A 30 -0.10 -13.40 -2.67
N ALA A 31 -0.26 -12.40 -1.80
CA ALA A 31 -1.52 -12.15 -1.11
C ALA A 31 -2.68 -11.88 -2.09
N LEU A 32 -2.42 -11.10 -3.14
CA LEU A 32 -3.37 -10.86 -4.22
C LEU A 32 -3.73 -12.14 -4.98
N ARG A 33 -2.75 -12.97 -5.34
CA ARG A 33 -2.99 -14.24 -6.04
C ARG A 33 -3.81 -15.22 -5.19
N LYS A 34 -3.47 -15.37 -3.91
CA LYS A 34 -4.18 -16.23 -2.96
C LYS A 34 -5.62 -15.77 -2.74
N SER A 35 -5.84 -14.46 -2.64
CA SER A 35 -7.18 -13.90 -2.42
C SER A 35 -8.06 -13.91 -3.67
N PHE A 36 -7.49 -13.88 -4.88
CA PHE A 36 -8.25 -13.84 -6.14
C PHE A 36 -9.32 -14.93 -6.27
N GLY A 37 -9.00 -16.15 -5.81
CA GLY A 37 -9.91 -17.30 -5.85
C GLY A 37 -11.13 -17.17 -4.92
N LEU A 38 -11.06 -16.31 -3.90
CA LEU A 38 -12.13 -16.09 -2.94
C LEU A 38 -13.30 -15.28 -3.54
N PHE A 39 -13.02 -14.48 -4.57
CA PHE A 39 -14.02 -13.62 -5.19
C PHE A 39 -14.69 -14.32 -6.37
N LYS A 40 -16.02 -14.25 -6.47
CA LYS A 40 -16.80 -14.83 -7.58
C LYS A 40 -17.47 -13.80 -8.48
N ARG A 41 -17.46 -12.52 -8.09
CA ARG A 41 -18.14 -11.41 -8.78
C ARG A 41 -17.21 -10.20 -8.83
N ARG A 42 -17.47 -9.28 -9.75
CA ARG A 42 -16.84 -7.95 -9.77
C ARG A 42 -17.09 -7.21 -8.46
N GLY A 43 -16.21 -6.28 -8.11
CA GLY A 43 -16.35 -5.48 -6.90
C GLY A 43 -15.30 -4.37 -6.84
N LEU A 44 -15.13 -3.83 -5.64
CA LEU A 44 -14.08 -2.88 -5.32
C LEU A 44 -12.96 -3.60 -4.58
N LEU A 45 -11.73 -3.48 -5.07
CA LEU A 45 -10.53 -3.93 -4.40
C LEU A 45 -9.79 -2.70 -3.87
N ILE A 46 -9.59 -2.65 -2.55
CA ILE A 46 -8.77 -1.63 -1.90
C ILE A 46 -7.54 -2.35 -1.35
N VAL A 47 -6.35 -1.90 -1.74
CA VAL A 47 -5.08 -2.41 -1.24
C VAL A 47 -4.39 -1.30 -0.47
N ILE A 48 -4.04 -1.58 0.78
CA ILE A 48 -3.31 -0.67 1.67
C ILE A 48 -1.98 -1.35 1.97
N SER A 49 -0.87 -0.74 1.57
CA SER A 49 0.47 -1.29 1.74
C SER A 49 1.51 -0.19 1.58
N ASP A 50 2.74 -0.38 2.03
CA ASP A 50 3.90 0.43 1.60
C ASP A 50 4.31 0.10 0.15
N PHE A 51 3.84 -1.04 -0.37
CA PHE A 51 4.14 -1.64 -1.66
C PHE A 51 5.60 -2.01 -1.90
N LEU A 52 6.44 -2.10 -0.86
CA LEU A 52 7.89 -2.39 -0.94
C LEU A 52 8.19 -3.83 -1.40
N ASP A 53 7.81 -4.15 -2.64
CA ASP A 53 7.93 -5.42 -3.35
C ASP A 53 8.10 -5.10 -4.86
N ASP A 54 8.31 -6.09 -5.71
CA ASP A 54 8.45 -5.90 -7.16
C ASP A 54 7.14 -5.32 -7.77
N PRO A 55 7.15 -4.08 -8.28
CA PRO A 55 5.97 -3.48 -8.90
C PRO A 55 5.39 -4.34 -10.02
N GLU A 56 6.22 -4.92 -10.87
CA GLU A 56 5.73 -5.71 -12.01
C GLU A 56 4.98 -6.96 -11.54
N GLU A 57 5.46 -7.64 -10.50
CA GLU A 57 4.76 -8.81 -9.93
C GLU A 57 3.44 -8.41 -9.26
N ILE A 58 3.41 -7.26 -8.56
CA ILE A 58 2.17 -6.70 -7.98
C ILE A 58 1.16 -6.43 -9.10
N PHE A 59 1.55 -5.71 -10.15
CA PHE A 59 0.63 -5.35 -11.23
C PHE A 59 0.19 -6.55 -12.08
N LYS A 60 1.05 -7.57 -12.25
CA LYS A 60 0.64 -8.86 -12.83
C LYS A 60 -0.47 -9.53 -11.99
N ALA A 61 -0.36 -9.50 -10.66
CA ALA A 61 -1.40 -10.03 -9.79
C ALA A 61 -2.69 -9.18 -9.86
N LEU A 62 -2.58 -7.85 -9.89
CA LEU A 62 -3.73 -6.94 -10.04
C LEU A 62 -4.46 -7.10 -11.38
N ASN A 63 -3.76 -7.45 -12.46
CA ASN A 63 -4.38 -7.70 -13.77
C ASN A 63 -5.47 -8.78 -13.69
N LEU A 64 -5.32 -9.80 -12.83
CA LEU A 64 -6.35 -10.82 -12.63
C LEU A 64 -7.69 -10.20 -12.20
N PHE A 65 -7.64 -9.22 -11.29
CA PHE A 65 -8.81 -8.49 -10.80
C PHE A 65 -9.38 -7.55 -11.86
N LEU A 66 -8.53 -6.85 -12.61
CA LEU A 66 -8.96 -5.99 -13.73
C LEU A 66 -9.71 -6.80 -14.81
N HIS A 67 -9.23 -7.99 -15.16
CA HIS A 67 -9.92 -8.88 -16.09
C HIS A 67 -11.31 -9.28 -15.58
N ARG A 68 -11.48 -9.40 -14.27
CA ARG A 68 -12.80 -9.61 -13.61
C ARG A 68 -13.58 -8.32 -13.34
N ARG A 69 -13.19 -7.20 -13.95
CA ARG A 69 -13.87 -5.90 -13.88
C ARG A 69 -13.96 -5.34 -12.45
N PHE A 70 -12.94 -5.59 -11.63
CA PHE A 70 -12.81 -4.88 -10.36
C PHE A 70 -12.43 -3.42 -10.60
N GLU A 71 -13.03 -2.53 -9.81
CA GLU A 71 -12.45 -1.22 -9.55
C GLU A 71 -11.34 -1.41 -8.52
N ILE A 72 -10.16 -0.83 -8.74
CA ILE A 72 -9.00 -1.02 -7.87
C ILE A 72 -8.50 0.32 -7.37
N ILE A 73 -8.28 0.39 -6.05
CA ILE A 73 -7.68 1.54 -5.38
C ILE A 73 -6.45 1.06 -4.62
N LEU A 74 -5.33 1.72 -4.83
CA LEU A 74 -4.08 1.48 -4.12
C LEU A 74 -3.80 2.68 -3.21
N PHE A 75 -3.73 2.41 -1.91
CA PHE A 75 -3.27 3.36 -0.91
C PHE A 75 -1.86 2.96 -0.49
N GLN A 76 -0.87 3.67 -1.01
CA GLN A 76 0.49 3.52 -0.56
C GLN A 76 0.69 4.33 0.71
N VAL A 77 0.99 3.67 1.83
CA VAL A 77 1.17 4.34 3.12
C VAL A 77 2.64 4.30 3.47
N LEU A 78 3.26 5.47 3.58
CA LEU A 78 4.65 5.63 4.00
C LEU A 78 4.71 6.56 5.22
N HIS A 79 5.67 6.28 6.09
CA HIS A 79 6.02 7.16 7.19
C HIS A 79 6.81 8.38 6.68
N ASP A 80 6.71 9.49 7.40
CA ASP A 80 7.39 10.74 7.05
C ASP A 80 8.92 10.55 6.89
N LEU A 81 9.51 9.76 7.80
CA LEU A 81 10.93 9.39 7.76
C LEU A 81 11.32 8.44 6.63
N GLU A 82 10.34 7.80 5.98
CA GLU A 82 10.57 7.01 4.75
C GLU A 82 10.42 7.89 3.50
N LEU A 83 9.73 9.01 3.59
CA LEU A 83 9.65 9.99 2.49
C LEU A 83 10.85 10.92 2.50
N GLU A 84 11.31 11.30 3.69
CA GLU A 84 12.44 12.20 3.89
C GLU A 84 13.33 11.62 5.00
N LEU A 85 14.57 11.25 4.65
CA LEU A 85 15.50 10.74 5.64
C LEU A 85 15.79 11.78 6.74
N PRO A 86 15.93 11.35 8.00
CA PRO A 86 16.17 12.27 9.11
C PRO A 86 17.52 12.97 8.98
N SER A 87 17.55 14.27 9.22
CA SER A 87 18.79 15.06 9.30
C SER A 87 19.49 14.84 10.64
N VAL A 88 20.16 13.69 10.78
CA VAL A 88 20.94 13.30 11.95
C VAL A 88 22.36 12.90 11.55
N ALA A 89 23.31 13.06 12.47
CA ALA A 89 24.72 12.73 12.21
C ALA A 89 24.98 11.22 12.07
N ASN A 90 24.10 10.38 12.64
CA ASN A 90 24.18 8.92 12.56
C ASN A 90 22.78 8.34 12.83
N ALA A 91 22.39 7.32 12.06
CA ALA A 91 21.15 6.58 12.25
C ALA A 91 21.42 5.06 12.23
N ASN A 92 20.67 4.36 13.07
CA ASN A 92 20.58 2.91 13.05
C ASN A 92 19.22 2.51 12.50
N PHE A 93 19.18 2.08 11.24
CA PHE A 93 17.99 1.51 10.62
C PHE A 93 17.86 0.06 11.05
N ILE A 94 16.66 -0.32 11.48
CA ILE A 94 16.33 -1.68 11.93
C ILE A 94 15.20 -2.17 11.05
N ASP A 95 15.44 -3.26 10.32
CA ASP A 95 14.41 -3.93 9.54
C ASP A 95 13.44 -4.65 10.50
N VAL A 96 12.15 -4.32 10.37
CA VAL A 96 11.09 -4.87 11.22
C VAL A 96 10.76 -6.33 10.90
N GLU A 97 11.12 -6.82 9.71
CA GLU A 97 10.80 -8.16 9.23
C GLU A 97 11.81 -9.21 9.71
N ASN A 98 13.11 -8.88 9.68
CA ASN A 98 14.21 -9.80 10.01
C ASN A 98 15.11 -9.33 11.17
N GLY A 99 15.06 -8.06 11.57
CA GLY A 99 15.89 -7.49 12.63
C GLY A 99 17.29 -7.04 12.18
N ASP A 100 17.57 -7.02 10.88
CA ASP A 100 18.82 -6.55 10.31
C ASP A 100 19.06 -5.08 10.64
N ARG A 101 20.33 -4.73 10.83
CA ARG A 101 20.73 -3.39 11.27
C ARG A 101 21.70 -2.77 10.28
N ILE A 102 21.39 -1.55 9.87
CA ILE A 102 22.26 -0.72 9.05
C ILE A 102 22.57 0.55 9.83
N THR A 103 23.84 0.72 10.18
CA THR A 103 24.35 1.97 10.74
C THR A 103 24.94 2.80 9.61
N CYS A 104 24.42 4.00 9.40
CA CYS A 104 24.96 4.92 8.40
C CYS A 104 24.71 6.38 8.79
N ILE A 105 25.34 7.29 8.04
CA ILE A 105 25.07 8.72 8.09
C ILE A 105 23.99 8.98 7.03
N PRO A 106 22.75 9.36 7.39
CA PRO A 106 21.68 9.57 6.42
C PRO A 106 22.03 10.57 5.32
N GLY A 107 22.78 11.63 5.65
CA GLY A 107 23.24 12.62 4.68
C GLY A 107 24.11 12.05 3.55
N ASP A 108 24.85 10.96 3.81
CA ASP A 108 25.73 10.32 2.81
C ASP A 108 24.94 9.50 1.78
N ILE A 109 23.74 9.03 2.14
CA ILE A 109 22.90 8.18 1.29
C ILE A 109 21.68 8.91 0.73
N GLN A 110 21.45 10.16 1.16
CA GLN A 110 20.22 10.91 0.88
C GLN A 110 19.91 10.99 -0.61
N GLU A 111 20.87 11.43 -1.43
CA GLU A 111 20.67 11.59 -2.87
C GLU A 111 20.27 10.27 -3.55
N GLY A 112 20.98 9.19 -3.25
CA GLY A 112 20.68 7.87 -3.82
C GLY A 112 19.39 7.25 -3.29
N TYR A 113 18.99 7.59 -2.06
CA TYR A 113 17.70 7.18 -1.50
C TYR A 113 16.55 7.90 -2.19
N ASP A 114 16.63 9.23 -2.29
CA ASP A 114 15.62 10.08 -2.91
C ASP A 114 15.42 9.73 -4.39
N GLU A 115 16.51 9.43 -5.11
CA GLU A 115 16.45 8.99 -6.50
C GLU A 115 15.67 7.67 -6.64
N ARG A 116 16.03 6.66 -5.84
CA ARG A 116 15.41 5.32 -5.87
C ARG A 116 13.96 5.36 -5.43
N LEU A 117 13.65 6.06 -4.34
CA LEU A 117 12.28 6.24 -3.87
C LEU A 117 11.45 6.99 -4.92
N GLY A 118 12.01 8.06 -5.50
CA GLY A 118 11.37 8.80 -6.57
C GLY A 118 11.07 7.93 -7.79
N GLU A 119 12.01 7.08 -8.21
CA GLU A 119 11.82 6.15 -9.32
C GLU A 119 10.73 5.11 -9.00
N PHE A 120 10.75 4.58 -7.79
CA PHE A 120 9.78 3.62 -7.31
C PHE A 120 8.35 4.20 -7.32
N LEU A 121 8.15 5.38 -6.73
CA LEU A 121 6.87 6.09 -6.71
C LEU A 121 6.39 6.41 -8.14
N ARG A 122 7.29 6.87 -9.02
CA ARG A 122 6.97 7.14 -10.44
C ARG A 122 6.53 5.87 -11.16
N THR A 123 7.18 4.74 -10.88
CA THR A 123 6.87 3.45 -11.48
C THR A 123 5.48 2.96 -11.05
N LEU A 124 5.18 2.98 -9.75
CA LEU A 124 3.85 2.64 -9.22
C LEU A 124 2.76 3.53 -9.81
N ALA A 125 2.98 4.84 -9.86
CA ALA A 125 2.03 5.79 -10.43
C ALA A 125 1.78 5.56 -11.93
N LYS A 126 2.85 5.29 -12.69
CA LYS A 126 2.77 5.01 -14.14
C LYS A 126 2.00 3.72 -14.41
N LEU A 127 2.36 2.63 -13.73
CA LEU A 127 1.71 1.33 -13.89
C LEU A 127 0.24 1.34 -13.46
N SER A 128 -0.10 2.13 -12.43
CA SER A 128 -1.48 2.35 -12.00
C SER A 128 -2.27 3.10 -13.06
N ARG A 129 -1.73 4.25 -13.53
CA ARG A 129 -2.40 5.09 -14.52
C ARG A 129 -2.65 4.34 -15.83
N SER A 130 -1.68 3.55 -16.31
CA SER A 130 -1.82 2.81 -17.58
C SER A 130 -2.89 1.71 -17.52
N ARG A 131 -3.33 1.32 -16.31
CA ARG A 131 -4.33 0.28 -16.06
C ARG A 131 -5.67 0.82 -15.55
N GLY A 132 -5.80 2.15 -15.41
CA GLY A 132 -6.99 2.77 -14.84
C GLY A 132 -7.18 2.48 -13.35
N ILE A 133 -6.09 2.21 -12.62
CA ILE A 133 -6.09 1.99 -11.17
C ILE A 133 -5.94 3.35 -10.48
N ASP A 134 -6.76 3.62 -9.46
CA ASP A 134 -6.67 4.84 -8.67
C ASP A 134 -5.59 4.66 -7.59
N TYR A 135 -4.50 5.41 -7.71
CA TYR A 135 -3.34 5.31 -6.82
C TYR A 135 -3.18 6.58 -5.99
N HIS A 136 -2.99 6.39 -4.69
CA HIS A 136 -2.83 7.46 -3.70
C HIS A 136 -1.64 7.17 -2.80
N LEU A 137 -0.66 8.08 -2.77
CA LEU A 137 0.40 8.11 -1.78
C LEU A 137 -0.09 8.87 -0.54
N LEU A 138 0.04 8.23 0.62
CA LEU A 138 -0.40 8.70 1.93
C LEU A 138 0.79 8.75 2.89
N ASN A 139 0.87 9.83 3.67
CA ASN A 139 1.83 9.97 4.76
C ASN A 139 1.12 9.67 6.09
N THR A 140 1.72 8.82 6.94
CA THR A 140 1.15 8.44 8.25
C THR A 140 0.99 9.60 9.23
N GLN A 141 1.70 10.72 9.04
CA GLN A 141 1.54 11.95 9.82
C GLN A 141 0.27 12.73 9.43
N THR A 142 -0.32 12.43 8.27
CA THR A 142 -1.57 13.06 7.87
C THR A 142 -2.74 12.33 8.53
N PRO A 143 -3.65 13.05 9.24
CA PRO A 143 -4.83 12.44 9.81
C PRO A 143 -5.67 11.70 8.75
N TYR A 144 -5.96 10.42 9.00
CA TYR A 144 -6.65 9.55 8.05
C TYR A 144 -8.01 10.12 7.60
N GLN A 145 -8.69 10.88 8.46
CA GLN A 145 -9.97 11.52 8.15
C GLN A 145 -9.82 12.51 6.99
N ARG A 146 -8.73 13.29 6.97
CA ARG A 146 -8.44 14.28 5.92
C ARG A 146 -8.15 13.58 4.59
N VAL A 147 -7.40 12.48 4.64
CA VAL A 147 -7.11 11.65 3.48
C VAL A 147 -8.39 11.07 2.88
N LEU A 148 -9.21 10.42 3.70
CA LEU A 148 -10.45 9.80 3.26
C LEU A 148 -11.45 10.84 2.74
N GLN A 149 -11.57 11.99 3.39
CA GLN A 149 -12.42 13.08 2.92
C GLN A 149 -11.99 13.56 1.52
N LYS A 150 -10.70 13.82 1.32
CA LYS A 150 -10.15 14.24 0.03
C LYS A 150 -10.42 13.20 -1.05
N TYR A 151 -10.23 11.92 -0.72
CA TYR A 151 -10.53 10.80 -1.62
C TYR A 151 -12.01 10.74 -2.00
N LEU A 152 -12.93 10.77 -1.02
CA LEU A 152 -14.38 10.69 -1.26
C LEU A 152 -14.89 11.87 -2.09
N LEU A 153 -14.38 13.09 -1.84
CA LEU A 153 -14.72 14.27 -2.64
C LEU A 153 -14.28 14.11 -4.09
N LYS A 154 -13.04 13.68 -4.33
CA LYS A 154 -12.49 13.43 -5.68
C LYS A 154 -13.34 12.41 -6.44
N ARG A 155 -13.73 11.32 -5.77
CA ARG A 155 -14.58 10.27 -6.38
C ARG A 155 -16.00 10.75 -6.67
N SER A 156 -16.60 11.54 -5.78
CA SER A 156 -17.93 12.11 -5.99
C SER A 156 -17.98 13.06 -7.19
N ALA A 157 -16.89 13.77 -7.46
CA ALA A 157 -16.75 14.65 -8.62
C ALA A 157 -16.50 13.87 -9.92
N ALA A 158 -15.77 12.75 -9.87
CA ALA A 158 -15.50 11.90 -11.03
C ALA A 158 -16.65 10.96 -11.43
N SER A 159 -17.64 10.77 -10.54
CA SER A 159 -18.86 9.98 -10.77
C SER A 159 -20.01 10.81 -11.38
N ARG A 160 -19.79 12.09 -11.69
CA ARG A 160 -20.68 12.93 -12.49
C ARG A 160 -20.19 13.00 -13.93
#